data_AF-A0AAV4NQT5-F1
#
_entry.id   AF-A0AAV4NQT5-F1
#
_cell.length_a   1.000
_cell.length_b   1.000
_cell.length_c   1.000
_cell.angle_alpha   90.00
_cell.angle_beta   90.00
_cell.angle_gamma   90.00
#
_symmetry.space_group_name_H-M   'P 1'
#
loop_
_entity.id
_entity.type
_entity.pdbx_description
1 polymer ?
#
loop_
_entity_poly.entity_id
_entity_poly.type
_entity_poly.pdbx_seq_one_letter_code
_entity_poly.pdbx_strand_id
1 'polypeptide(L)'
;MTVLHLLIPPSYEGDIECLDKNSFHCNINSCIPRSKVCDGTRDCDNGIDEVGCGISTIKGINEARENGVLWLKKKRTPSWGWGDNTPRGVVTLYLASDATFDGKNMEEELMAKETEVQTAVGLLKPSFTNSELSMFITALLVTCHNPRKFHGYNLVRRLKDMVEASEEFTHPNAYLALCNAREPWPAKATSDLNSILNSTSESPFLEDLRAMAIIALFGNVYTTAVITQALIASGQEHAKDWKLNTTIKYLMDHMNSSSIDLSSTYLILPLLNGKSLTDISKVDCSANPRKHGDDPVSKVRLQYSLYIGDNKNVVHTIYLKVPDNSTAAEVMKLAEVEDPKYKCKQENMSGRRESNQTESLHRTNLSPEKLTLSNGQHLVFWYKTASL
;
A
#
# COMPACT_ATOMS: atom_id res chain seq x y z
N MET A 1 -57.44 -35.31 45.71
CA MET A 1 -57.24 -35.83 44.35
C MET A 1 -57.14 -34.64 43.42
N THR A 2 -55.94 -34.28 43.00
CA THR A 2 -55.69 -33.14 42.12
C THR A 2 -55.80 -33.64 40.69
N VAL A 3 -56.80 -33.16 39.94
CA VAL A 3 -57.02 -33.56 38.55
C VAL A 3 -56.10 -32.71 37.66
N LEU A 4 -55.07 -33.34 37.11
CA LEU A 4 -54.18 -32.74 36.13
C LEU A 4 -54.91 -32.68 34.78
N HIS A 5 -55.32 -31.48 34.34
CA HIS A 5 -55.80 -31.27 32.97
C HIS A 5 -54.59 -31.11 32.04
N LEU A 6 -54.35 -32.09 31.18
CA LEU A 6 -53.46 -31.95 30.03
C LEU A 6 -54.15 -31.06 29.00
N LEU A 7 -53.66 -29.82 28.85
CA LEU A 7 -54.03 -28.93 27.76
C LEU A 7 -53.05 -29.16 26.60
N ILE A 8 -53.56 -29.64 25.48
CA ILE A 8 -52.84 -29.67 24.20
C ILE A 8 -53.05 -28.29 23.56
N PRO A 9 -51.98 -27.51 23.27
CA PRO A 9 -52.14 -26.26 22.54
C PRO A 9 -52.67 -26.55 21.13
N PRO A 10 -53.51 -25.67 20.54
CA PRO A 10 -53.94 -25.83 19.16
C PRO A 10 -52.70 -25.87 18.26
N SER A 11 -52.69 -26.82 17.32
CA SER A 11 -51.66 -26.97 16.30
C SER A 11 -51.43 -25.63 15.61
N TYR A 12 -50.29 -25.01 15.92
CA TYR A 12 -49.86 -23.77 15.28
C TYR A 12 -49.43 -24.08 13.85
N GLU A 13 -49.88 -23.20 12.97
CA GLU A 13 -49.80 -23.17 11.50
C GLU A 13 -48.59 -23.87 10.90
N GLY A 14 -48.88 -24.76 9.95
CA GLY A 14 -47.86 -25.39 9.14
C GLY A 14 -47.04 -24.35 8.39
N ASP A 15 -45.72 -24.52 8.42
CA ASP A 15 -44.81 -23.88 7.47
C ASP A 15 -45.35 -24.12 6.06
N ILE A 16 -45.62 -23.04 5.31
CA ILE A 16 -45.90 -23.16 3.88
C ILE A 16 -44.60 -23.61 3.22
N GLU A 17 -44.47 -24.92 3.03
CA GLU A 17 -43.43 -25.47 2.19
C GLU A 17 -43.72 -24.99 0.76
N CYS A 18 -42.85 -24.14 0.24
CA CYS A 18 -43.07 -23.53 -1.07
C CYS A 18 -43.22 -24.64 -2.13
N LEU A 19 -44.40 -24.68 -2.78
CA LEU A 19 -44.82 -25.77 -3.68
C LEU A 19 -43.88 -25.97 -4.89
N ASP A 20 -43.14 -24.94 -5.27
CA ASP A 20 -42.16 -25.01 -6.36
C ASP A 20 -40.75 -25.27 -5.80
N LYS A 21 -40.08 -26.31 -6.30
CA LYS A 21 -38.68 -26.61 -5.97
C LYS A 21 -37.72 -25.48 -6.33
N ASN A 22 -38.11 -24.58 -7.23
CA ASN A 22 -37.33 -23.42 -7.64
C ASN A 22 -37.77 -22.10 -6.98
N SER A 23 -38.41 -22.18 -5.83
CA SER A 23 -38.79 -21.02 -5.02
C SER A 23 -37.89 -20.86 -3.78
N PHE A 24 -37.89 -19.65 -3.24
CA PHE A 24 -37.16 -19.23 -2.05
C PHE A 24 -38.16 -18.74 -1.01
N HIS A 25 -37.97 -19.17 0.23
CA HIS A 25 -38.88 -18.90 1.33
C HIS A 25 -38.46 -17.62 2.07
N CYS A 26 -39.28 -16.58 1.96
CA CYS A 26 -39.06 -15.29 2.61
C CYS A 26 -39.39 -15.32 4.10
N ASN A 27 -40.58 -15.85 4.41
CA ASN A 27 -41.15 -15.98 5.75
C ASN A 27 -42.28 -17.04 5.71
N ILE A 28 -42.88 -17.34 6.88
CA ILE A 28 -43.90 -18.39 7.08
C ILE A 28 -45.01 -18.40 6.00
N ASN A 29 -45.35 -17.24 5.41
CA ASN A 29 -46.44 -17.10 4.45
C ASN A 29 -46.03 -16.55 3.06
N SER A 30 -44.75 -16.45 2.75
CA SER A 30 -44.29 -15.81 1.51
C SER A 30 -43.14 -16.56 0.83
N CYS A 31 -43.33 -16.83 -0.46
CA CYS A 31 -42.37 -17.48 -1.33
C CYS A 31 -42.18 -16.64 -2.59
N ILE A 32 -40.94 -16.46 -3.02
CA ILE A 32 -40.59 -15.82 -4.29
C ILE A 32 -39.87 -16.83 -5.20
N PRO A 33 -39.85 -16.65 -6.52
CA PRO A 33 -39.01 -17.45 -7.39
C PRO A 33 -37.53 -17.31 -7.01
N ARG A 34 -36.71 -18.37 -7.11
CA ARG A 34 -35.25 -18.28 -6.89
C ARG A 34 -34.56 -17.28 -7.81
N SER A 35 -35.14 -16.98 -8.97
CA SER A 35 -34.64 -15.93 -9.87
C SER A 35 -34.78 -14.51 -9.31
N LYS A 36 -35.54 -14.33 -8.22
CA LYS A 36 -35.72 -13.07 -7.49
C LYS A 36 -34.83 -12.98 -6.24
N VAL A 37 -34.08 -14.03 -5.93
CA VAL A 37 -33.05 -13.98 -4.88
C VAL A 37 -31.81 -13.32 -5.46
N CYS A 38 -31.27 -12.32 -4.77
CA CYS A 38 -30.12 -11.53 -5.20
C CYS A 38 -30.32 -10.79 -6.53
N ASP A 39 -31.56 -10.40 -6.85
CA ASP A 39 -31.89 -9.73 -8.11
C ASP A 39 -31.74 -8.20 -8.04
N GLY A 40 -31.52 -7.68 -6.83
CA GLY A 40 -31.39 -6.25 -6.54
C GLY A 40 -32.67 -5.52 -6.26
N THR A 41 -33.77 -6.25 -6.19
CA THR A 41 -35.09 -5.76 -5.79
C THR A 41 -35.47 -6.46 -4.52
N ARG A 42 -36.01 -5.72 -3.57
CA ARG A 42 -36.61 -6.33 -2.39
C ARG A 42 -37.95 -6.95 -2.80
N ASP A 43 -37.96 -8.24 -3.06
CA ASP A 43 -39.15 -9.03 -3.35
C ASP A 43 -39.72 -9.68 -2.07
N CYS A 44 -38.89 -9.96 -1.06
CA CYS A 44 -39.39 -10.34 0.27
C CYS A 44 -39.76 -9.12 1.14
N ASP A 45 -40.88 -9.20 1.86
CA ASP A 45 -41.31 -8.17 2.82
C ASP A 45 -40.29 -7.89 3.91
N ASN A 46 -39.45 -8.87 4.27
CA ASN A 46 -38.34 -8.72 5.22
C ASN A 46 -37.00 -8.40 4.53
N GLY A 47 -36.88 -8.56 3.22
CA GLY A 47 -35.67 -8.31 2.43
C GLY A 47 -34.60 -9.40 2.51
N ILE A 48 -34.91 -10.57 3.06
CA ILE A 48 -33.94 -11.66 3.25
C ILE A 48 -33.46 -12.28 1.93
N ASP A 49 -34.22 -12.09 0.85
CA ASP A 49 -33.85 -12.43 -0.53
C ASP A 49 -32.63 -11.70 -1.06
N GLU A 50 -32.32 -10.53 -0.50
CA GLU A 50 -31.14 -9.75 -0.87
C GLU A 50 -30.01 -9.85 0.17
N VAL A 51 -30.25 -10.49 1.31
CA VAL A 51 -29.24 -10.62 2.38
C VAL A 51 -28.25 -11.73 2.06
N GLY A 52 -26.96 -11.43 2.19
CA GLY A 52 -25.88 -12.40 1.92
C GLY A 52 -25.61 -12.62 0.43
N CYS A 53 -26.25 -11.82 -0.42
CA CYS A 53 -25.94 -11.72 -1.84
C CYS A 53 -24.60 -11.00 -2.00
N GLY A 54 -23.57 -11.75 -2.40
CA GLY A 54 -22.30 -11.15 -2.78
C GLY A 54 -22.47 -10.29 -4.02
N ILE A 55 -21.71 -9.19 -4.09
CA ILE A 55 -21.69 -8.26 -5.23
C ILE A 55 -21.49 -8.99 -6.59
N SER A 56 -20.88 -10.18 -6.58
CA SER A 56 -20.72 -11.08 -7.72
C SER A 56 -22.02 -11.54 -8.41
N THR A 57 -23.20 -11.42 -7.78
CA THR A 57 -24.48 -11.80 -8.41
C THR A 57 -25.02 -10.74 -9.35
N ILE A 58 -24.48 -9.52 -9.31
CA ILE A 58 -24.92 -8.41 -10.16
C ILE A 58 -24.52 -8.67 -11.61
N LYS A 59 -25.50 -8.67 -12.51
CA LYS A 59 -25.27 -8.90 -13.94
C LYS A 59 -24.27 -7.89 -14.53
N GLY A 60 -23.28 -8.41 -15.26
CA GLY A 60 -22.26 -7.61 -15.95
C GLY A 60 -21.07 -7.21 -15.09
N ILE A 61 -21.05 -7.60 -13.80
CA ILE A 61 -20.00 -7.15 -12.90
C ILE A 61 -18.63 -7.74 -13.22
N ASN A 62 -18.57 -9.02 -13.61
CA ASN A 62 -17.33 -9.66 -14.03
C ASN A 62 -16.74 -8.99 -15.27
N GLU A 63 -17.58 -8.67 -16.25
CA GLU A 63 -17.19 -7.95 -17.46
C GLU A 63 -16.69 -6.54 -17.14
N ALA A 64 -17.40 -5.79 -16.27
CA ALA A 64 -16.96 -4.47 -15.85
C ALA A 64 -15.62 -4.51 -15.08
N ARG A 65 -15.42 -5.52 -14.23
CA ARG A 65 -14.16 -5.76 -13.51
C ARG A 65 -13.02 -6.06 -14.49
N GLU A 66 -13.23 -6.97 -15.44
CA GLU A 66 -12.24 -7.32 -16.46
C GLU A 66 -11.88 -6.12 -17.35
N ASN A 67 -12.87 -5.35 -17.80
CA ASN A 67 -12.66 -4.13 -18.58
C ASN A 67 -11.88 -3.07 -17.78
N GLY A 68 -12.20 -2.89 -16.50
CA GLY A 68 -11.48 -1.99 -15.61
C GLY A 68 -10.02 -2.39 -15.40
N VAL A 69 -9.76 -3.69 -15.20
CA VAL A 69 -8.40 -4.25 -15.14
C VAL A 69 -7.64 -3.99 -16.45
N LEU A 70 -8.26 -4.27 -17.59
CA LEU A 70 -7.65 -4.06 -18.91
C LEU A 70 -7.33 -2.59 -19.14
N TRP A 71 -8.24 -1.69 -18.79
CA TRP A 71 -8.01 -0.25 -18.85
C TRP A 71 -6.82 0.15 -17.98
N LEU A 72 -6.75 -0.34 -16.74
CA LEU A 72 -5.67 -0.02 -15.80
C LEU A 72 -4.33 -0.51 -16.34
N LYS A 73 -4.24 -1.77 -16.81
CA LYS A 73 -3.02 -2.33 -17.41
C LYS A 73 -2.58 -1.58 -18.68
N LYS A 74 -3.52 -1.07 -19.48
CA LYS A 74 -3.25 -0.26 -20.68
C LYS A 74 -2.63 1.11 -20.35
N LYS A 75 -2.87 1.65 -19.15
CA LYS A 75 -2.31 2.92 -18.67
C LYS A 75 -0.90 2.79 -18.08
N ARG A 76 -0.30 1.60 -18.10
CA ARG A 76 1.06 1.38 -17.58
C ARG A 76 2.11 2.18 -18.34
N THR A 77 3.15 2.58 -17.61
CA THR A 77 4.40 3.11 -18.17
C THR A 77 5.27 1.97 -18.72
N PRO A 78 6.34 2.27 -19.49
CA PRO A 78 7.30 1.26 -19.92
C PRO A 78 8.03 0.54 -18.77
N SER A 79 8.04 1.11 -17.57
CA SER A 79 8.58 0.49 -16.36
C SER A 79 7.64 -0.50 -15.69
N TRP A 80 6.46 -0.75 -16.29
CA TRP A 80 5.39 -1.61 -15.81
C TRP A 80 4.56 -1.04 -14.64
N GLY A 81 4.83 0.17 -14.15
CA GLY A 81 4.04 0.89 -13.15
C GLY A 81 3.09 1.97 -13.71
N TRP A 82 2.71 2.93 -12.86
CA TRP A 82 1.80 4.05 -13.14
C TRP A 82 2.37 5.39 -12.65
N GLY A 83 3.70 5.56 -12.68
CA GLY A 83 4.38 6.72 -12.10
C GLY A 83 4.13 6.79 -10.59
N ASP A 84 3.84 7.97 -10.05
CA ASP A 84 3.56 8.14 -8.61
C ASP A 84 2.35 7.33 -8.11
N ASN A 85 1.49 6.83 -9.02
CA ASN A 85 0.35 5.98 -8.69
C ASN A 85 0.67 4.48 -8.70
N THR A 86 1.92 4.07 -8.93
CA THR A 86 2.29 2.64 -8.90
C THR A 86 1.80 1.91 -7.65
N PRO A 87 1.96 2.46 -6.42
CA PRO A 87 1.44 1.85 -5.19
C PRO A 87 -0.08 1.64 -5.21
N ARG A 88 -0.84 2.59 -5.77
CA ARG A 88 -2.29 2.45 -5.91
C ARG A 88 -2.64 1.40 -6.94
N GLY A 89 -1.97 1.40 -8.10
CA GLY A 89 -2.18 0.40 -9.16
C GLY A 89 -2.00 -1.04 -8.68
N VAL A 90 -0.93 -1.32 -7.92
CA VAL A 90 -0.69 -2.68 -7.39
C VAL A 90 -1.75 -3.11 -6.38
N VAL A 91 -2.17 -2.21 -5.48
CA VAL A 91 -3.28 -2.48 -4.54
C VAL A 91 -4.58 -2.74 -5.29
N THR A 92 -4.87 -1.95 -6.31
CA THR A 92 -6.07 -2.12 -7.13
C THR A 92 -6.11 -3.49 -7.80
N LEU A 93 -5.01 -3.91 -8.45
CA LEU A 93 -4.95 -5.22 -9.13
C LEU A 93 -5.08 -6.39 -8.15
N TYR A 94 -4.45 -6.29 -6.97
CA TYR A 94 -4.57 -7.31 -5.93
C TYR A 94 -6.02 -7.45 -5.44
N LEU A 95 -6.66 -6.34 -5.07
CA LEU A 95 -8.02 -6.35 -4.55
C LEU A 95 -9.05 -6.70 -5.62
N ALA A 96 -8.78 -6.41 -6.89
CA ALA A 96 -9.59 -6.87 -8.03
C ALA A 96 -9.41 -8.37 -8.32
N SER A 97 -8.56 -9.09 -7.59
CA SER A 97 -8.20 -10.49 -7.82
C SER A 97 -7.62 -10.75 -9.22
N ASP A 98 -6.84 -9.80 -9.73
CA ASP A 98 -6.11 -9.91 -11.00
C ASP A 98 -4.59 -10.06 -10.81
N ALA A 99 -4.07 -9.75 -9.62
CA ALA A 99 -2.69 -10.01 -9.22
C ALA A 99 -2.62 -10.72 -7.86
N THR A 100 -1.59 -11.54 -7.67
CA THR A 100 -1.37 -12.30 -6.43
C THR A 100 -0.04 -11.97 -5.76
N PHE A 101 0.94 -11.47 -6.52
CA PHE A 101 2.30 -11.17 -6.05
C PHE A 101 2.99 -12.38 -5.38
N ASP A 102 2.69 -13.58 -5.87
CA ASP A 102 3.18 -14.85 -5.35
C ASP A 102 4.55 -15.27 -5.91
N GLY A 103 5.22 -14.39 -6.68
CA GLY A 103 6.53 -14.65 -7.26
C GLY A 103 6.52 -15.45 -8.56
N LYS A 104 5.35 -15.88 -9.07
CA LYS A 104 5.28 -16.69 -10.31
C LYS A 104 5.14 -15.87 -11.58
N ASN A 105 4.65 -14.64 -11.49
CA ASN A 105 4.41 -13.77 -12.64
C ASN A 105 5.43 -12.62 -12.70
N MET A 106 6.23 -12.59 -13.76
CA MET A 106 7.27 -11.59 -13.94
C MET A 106 6.72 -10.16 -14.05
N GLU A 107 5.53 -9.96 -14.63
CA GLU A 107 4.92 -8.63 -14.70
C GLU A 107 4.55 -8.13 -13.30
N GLU A 108 4.01 -9.02 -12.45
CA GLU A 108 3.67 -8.72 -11.06
C GLU A 108 4.92 -8.38 -10.25
N GLU A 109 6.01 -9.12 -10.45
CA GLU A 109 7.28 -8.86 -9.77
C GLU A 109 7.93 -7.53 -10.21
N LEU A 110 7.79 -7.13 -11.48
CA LEU A 110 8.26 -5.82 -11.94
C LEU A 110 7.49 -4.67 -11.27
N MET A 111 6.16 -4.76 -11.21
CA MET A 111 5.31 -3.75 -10.54
C MET A 111 5.65 -3.61 -9.05
N ALA A 112 5.89 -4.75 -8.43
CA ALA A 112 6.33 -4.84 -7.06
C ALA A 112 7.72 -4.24 -6.82
N LYS A 113 8.67 -4.51 -7.72
CA LYS A 113 10.02 -3.95 -7.61
C LYS A 113 10.01 -2.44 -7.82
N GLU A 114 9.18 -1.94 -8.73
CA GLU A 114 8.97 -0.50 -8.88
C GLU A 114 8.40 0.12 -7.60
N THR A 115 7.44 -0.56 -6.94
CA THR A 115 6.88 -0.12 -5.64
C THR A 115 7.95 -0.05 -4.54
N GLU A 116 8.84 -1.05 -4.46
CA GLU A 116 9.97 -1.06 -3.51
C GLU A 116 10.91 0.13 -3.77
N VAL A 117 11.30 0.35 -5.04
CA VAL A 117 12.19 1.45 -5.43
C VAL A 117 11.55 2.81 -5.14
N GLN A 118 10.28 3.01 -5.50
CA GLN A 118 9.57 4.26 -5.23
C GLN A 118 9.43 4.52 -3.73
N THR A 119 9.21 3.48 -2.93
CA THR A 119 9.17 3.61 -1.47
C THR A 119 10.54 4.07 -0.95
N ALA A 120 11.63 3.44 -1.38
CA ALA A 120 12.99 3.82 -0.98
C ALA A 120 13.32 5.26 -1.36
N VAL A 121 12.98 5.69 -2.58
CA VAL A 121 13.17 7.07 -3.06
C VAL A 121 12.30 8.05 -2.27
N GLY A 122 11.04 7.67 -1.99
CA GLY A 122 10.11 8.48 -1.18
C GLY A 122 10.65 8.78 0.21
N LEU A 123 11.30 7.81 0.86
CA LEU A 123 11.89 7.99 2.19
C LEU A 123 13.08 8.96 2.22
N LEU A 124 13.70 9.24 1.07
CA LEU A 124 14.80 10.19 0.93
C LEU A 124 14.30 11.62 0.64
N LYS A 125 13.01 11.81 0.34
CA LYS A 125 12.46 13.14 0.06
C LYS A 125 12.50 14.00 1.33
N PRO A 126 12.84 15.30 1.21
CA PRO A 126 12.89 16.21 2.36
C PRO A 126 11.50 16.50 2.95
N SER A 127 10.46 16.46 2.11
CA SER A 127 9.06 16.53 2.52
C SER A 127 8.43 15.16 2.26
N PHE A 128 7.84 14.59 3.31
CA PHE A 128 7.26 13.26 3.28
C PHE A 128 6.01 13.22 4.15
N THR A 129 4.85 13.01 3.53
CA THR A 129 3.55 13.13 4.21
C THR A 129 3.06 11.81 4.79
N ASN A 130 2.19 11.87 5.80
CA ASN A 130 1.52 10.69 6.36
C ASN A 130 0.75 9.93 5.26
N SER A 131 0.16 10.65 4.30
CA SER A 131 -0.59 10.09 3.19
C SER A 131 0.29 9.29 2.22
N GLU A 132 1.46 9.81 1.85
CA GLU A 132 2.44 9.09 1.03
C GLU A 132 2.94 7.82 1.73
N LEU A 133 3.32 7.93 3.02
CA LEU A 133 3.77 6.77 3.80
C LEU A 133 2.68 5.71 3.89
N SER A 134 1.43 6.12 4.09
CA SER A 134 0.28 5.22 4.13
C SER A 134 0.10 4.46 2.82
N MET A 135 0.22 5.17 1.69
CA MET A 135 0.15 4.58 0.36
C MET A 135 1.28 3.58 0.09
N PHE A 136 2.50 3.85 0.54
CA PHE A 136 3.60 2.88 0.43
C PHE A 136 3.37 1.67 1.33
N ILE A 137 2.94 1.86 2.58
CA ILE A 137 2.68 0.74 3.50
C ILE A 137 1.61 -0.20 2.94
N THR A 138 0.49 0.33 2.43
CA THR A 138 -0.58 -0.51 1.86
C THR A 138 -0.09 -1.29 0.64
N ALA A 139 0.71 -0.67 -0.22
CA ALA A 139 1.29 -1.33 -1.39
C ALA A 139 2.34 -2.39 -1.00
N LEU A 140 3.16 -2.14 0.02
CA LEU A 140 4.12 -3.13 0.52
C LEU A 140 3.41 -4.35 1.10
N LEU A 141 2.30 -4.16 1.83
CA LEU A 141 1.50 -5.26 2.36
C LEU A 141 0.98 -6.18 1.25
N VAL A 142 0.32 -5.62 0.22
CA VAL A 142 -0.25 -6.44 -0.89
C VAL A 142 0.83 -7.06 -1.76
N THR A 143 1.99 -6.40 -1.89
CA THR A 143 3.13 -6.93 -2.63
C THR A 143 4.02 -7.82 -1.77
N CYS A 144 3.56 -8.26 -0.58
CA CYS A 144 4.34 -9.17 0.27
C CYS A 144 5.75 -8.70 0.67
N HIS A 145 5.98 -7.39 0.66
CA HIS A 145 7.12 -6.79 1.34
C HIS A 145 6.76 -6.58 2.82
N ASN A 146 7.76 -6.63 3.71
CA ASN A 146 7.52 -6.37 5.13
C ASN A 146 7.77 -4.88 5.46
N PRO A 147 6.72 -4.05 5.64
CA PRO A 147 6.89 -2.63 5.94
C PRO A 147 7.48 -2.38 7.34
N ARG A 148 7.52 -3.39 8.23
CA ARG A 148 8.17 -3.29 9.56
C ARG A 148 9.68 -3.52 9.51
N LYS A 149 10.17 -4.11 8.41
CA LYS A 149 11.58 -4.43 8.16
C LYS A 149 11.99 -4.02 6.75
N PHE A 150 11.58 -2.83 6.32
CA PHE A 150 11.87 -2.31 4.99
C PHE A 150 13.28 -1.70 4.97
N HIS A 151 14.29 -2.44 4.50
CA HIS A 151 15.70 -2.02 4.47
C HIS A 151 16.23 -1.44 5.79
N GLY A 152 15.85 -2.05 6.92
CA GLY A 152 16.23 -1.57 8.26
C GLY A 152 15.30 -0.50 8.85
N TYR A 153 14.30 -0.04 8.11
CA TYR A 153 13.28 0.91 8.59
C TYR A 153 11.99 0.18 8.97
N ASN A 154 11.39 0.62 10.07
CA ASN A 154 10.03 0.21 10.46
C ASN A 154 9.05 1.32 10.05
N LEU A 155 8.52 1.21 8.84
CA LEU A 155 7.63 2.20 8.23
C LEU A 155 6.29 2.30 8.97
N VAL A 156 5.77 1.17 9.45
CA VAL A 156 4.52 1.13 10.22
C VAL A 156 4.66 1.92 11.51
N ARG A 157 5.75 1.70 12.25
CA ARG A 157 6.06 2.48 13.46
C ARG A 157 6.27 3.95 13.15
N ARG A 158 7.02 4.27 12.09
CA ARG A 158 7.22 5.66 11.65
C ARG A 158 5.88 6.35 11.36
N LEU A 159 4.94 5.69 10.69
CA LEU A 159 3.61 6.24 10.42
C LEU A 159 2.85 6.48 11.73
N LYS A 160 2.89 5.54 12.67
CA LYS A 160 2.25 5.71 13.97
C LYS A 160 2.83 6.90 14.74
N ASP A 161 4.15 7.03 14.78
CA ASP A 161 4.82 8.14 15.45
C ASP A 161 4.45 9.49 14.79
N MET A 162 4.38 9.55 13.45
CA MET A 162 3.93 10.75 12.71
C MET A 162 2.47 11.09 13.01
N VAL A 163 1.60 10.08 13.05
CA VAL A 163 0.21 10.27 13.44
C VAL A 163 0.19 10.83 14.85
N GLU A 164 0.77 10.17 15.85
CA GLU A 164 0.74 10.56 17.27
C GLU A 164 1.34 11.95 17.53
N ALA A 165 2.40 12.34 16.82
CA ALA A 165 3.02 13.65 16.94
C ALA A 165 2.26 14.79 16.25
N SER A 166 1.35 14.50 15.31
CA SER A 166 0.62 15.55 14.56
C SER A 166 -0.32 16.34 15.45
N GLU A 167 -0.09 17.65 15.61
CA GLU A 167 -1.08 18.56 16.21
C GLU A 167 -2.17 18.97 15.21
N GLU A 168 -1.92 18.71 13.92
CA GLU A 168 -2.82 19.01 12.82
C GLU A 168 -3.65 17.80 12.37
N PHE A 169 -4.60 18.07 11.49
CA PHE A 169 -5.45 17.10 10.82
C PHE A 169 -4.64 15.93 10.22
N THR A 170 -4.93 14.71 10.68
CA THR A 170 -4.39 13.47 10.11
C THR A 170 -5.36 12.87 9.12
N HIS A 171 -4.92 12.67 7.89
CA HIS A 171 -5.74 12.07 6.84
C HIS A 171 -6.14 10.61 7.20
N PRO A 172 -7.42 10.19 7.03
CA PRO A 172 -7.93 8.87 7.44
C PRO A 172 -7.20 7.65 6.86
N ASN A 173 -6.55 7.81 5.70
CA ASN A 173 -5.73 6.76 5.09
C ASN A 173 -4.58 6.29 5.99
N ALA A 174 -4.08 7.13 6.90
CA ALA A 174 -3.06 6.75 7.88
C ALA A 174 -3.61 5.72 8.86
N TYR A 175 -4.80 5.97 9.40
CA TYR A 175 -5.48 5.02 10.28
C TYR A 175 -5.81 3.71 9.55
N LEU A 176 -6.25 3.79 8.30
CA LEU A 176 -6.49 2.62 7.46
C LEU A 176 -5.21 1.80 7.22
N ALA A 177 -4.08 2.45 6.90
CA ALA A 177 -2.81 1.77 6.69
C ALA A 177 -2.29 1.10 7.96
N LEU A 178 -2.41 1.75 9.12
CA LEU A 178 -2.07 1.16 10.43
C LEU A 178 -2.95 -0.04 10.76
N CYS A 179 -4.27 0.07 10.54
CA CYS A 179 -5.22 -1.03 10.71
C CYS A 179 -4.87 -2.22 9.81
N ASN A 180 -4.62 -1.96 8.53
CA ASN A 180 -4.22 -2.99 7.56
C ASN A 180 -2.89 -3.66 7.92
N ALA A 181 -1.95 -2.91 8.52
CA ALA A 181 -0.69 -3.44 9.04
C ALA A 181 -0.82 -4.16 10.40
N ARG A 182 -2.05 -4.30 10.93
CA ARG A 182 -2.36 -4.85 12.26
C ARG A 182 -1.56 -4.16 13.37
N GLU A 183 -1.35 -2.86 13.25
CA GLU A 183 -0.69 -2.05 14.27
C GLU A 183 -1.67 -1.73 15.42
N PRO A 184 -1.23 -1.74 16.69
CA PRO A 184 -2.06 -1.28 17.79
C PRO A 184 -2.54 0.16 17.55
N TRP A 185 -3.85 0.36 17.73
CA TRP A 185 -4.55 1.61 17.48
C TRP A 185 -3.88 2.81 18.17
N PRO A 186 -3.63 3.93 17.47
CA PRO A 186 -3.06 5.13 18.09
C PRO A 186 -4.01 5.71 19.15
N ALA A 187 -3.49 6.20 20.26
CA ALA A 187 -4.31 6.65 21.39
C ALA A 187 -5.29 7.77 21.02
N LYS A 188 -4.88 8.69 20.15
CA LYS A 188 -5.71 9.81 19.70
C LYS A 188 -6.62 9.53 18.51
N ALA A 189 -6.45 8.37 17.86
CA ALA A 189 -7.15 8.06 16.61
C ALA A 189 -8.67 8.18 16.72
N THR A 190 -9.26 7.70 17.82
CA THR A 190 -10.71 7.80 18.05
C THR A 190 -11.17 9.25 18.20
N SER A 191 -10.40 10.08 18.90
CA SER A 191 -10.70 11.51 19.06
C SER A 191 -10.60 12.23 17.73
N ASP A 192 -9.55 11.96 16.96
CA ASP A 192 -9.32 12.54 15.64
C ASP A 192 -10.47 12.19 14.69
N LEU A 193 -10.82 10.90 14.57
CA LEU A 193 -11.92 10.45 13.70
C LEU A 193 -13.28 11.04 14.12
N ASN A 194 -13.56 11.12 15.43
CA ASN A 194 -14.77 11.76 15.93
C ASN A 194 -14.80 13.27 15.61
N SER A 195 -13.66 13.95 15.64
CA SER A 195 -13.57 15.35 15.25
C SER A 195 -13.88 15.55 13.76
N ILE A 196 -13.48 14.60 12.90
CA ILE A 196 -13.75 14.62 11.47
C ILE A 196 -15.24 14.44 11.22
N LEU A 197 -15.84 13.41 11.83
CA LEU A 197 -17.26 13.07 11.77
C LEU A 197 -18.16 14.24 12.19
N ASN A 198 -17.76 14.98 13.22
CA ASN A 198 -18.58 16.03 13.83
C ASN A 198 -18.22 17.47 13.38
N SER A 199 -17.18 17.65 12.57
CA SER A 199 -16.82 18.97 12.04
C SER A 199 -17.98 19.53 11.19
N THR A 200 -18.20 20.85 11.18
CA THR A 200 -19.26 21.52 10.40
C THR A 200 -18.75 22.57 9.40
N SER A 201 -17.43 22.71 9.20
CA SER A 201 -16.85 23.65 8.23
C SER A 201 -17.26 23.42 6.76
N GLU A 202 -17.56 24.50 6.05
CA GLU A 202 -17.92 24.57 4.62
C GLU A 202 -16.72 24.46 3.63
N SER A 203 -15.65 23.74 3.98
CA SER A 203 -14.50 23.59 3.08
C SER A 203 -14.70 22.43 2.10
N PRO A 204 -14.52 22.61 0.78
CA PRO A 204 -14.66 21.55 -0.22
C PRO A 204 -13.79 20.30 0.06
N PHE A 205 -12.64 20.48 0.72
CA PHE A 205 -11.75 19.38 1.12
C PHE A 205 -12.30 18.56 2.30
N LEU A 206 -13.06 19.19 3.21
CA LEU A 206 -13.61 18.52 4.38
C LEU A 206 -14.92 17.77 4.06
N GLU A 207 -15.59 18.12 2.96
CA GLU A 207 -16.75 17.39 2.43
C GLU A 207 -16.38 15.98 1.96
N ASP A 208 -15.25 15.79 1.27
CA ASP A 208 -14.78 14.45 0.86
C ASP A 208 -14.41 13.56 2.06
N LEU A 209 -13.98 14.17 3.18
CA LEU A 209 -13.61 13.48 4.42
C LEU A 209 -14.82 13.17 5.30
N ARG A 210 -15.81 14.07 5.35
CA ARG A 210 -17.13 13.79 5.95
C ARG A 210 -17.92 12.77 5.15
N ALA A 211 -17.78 12.75 3.83
CA ALA A 211 -18.36 11.73 2.97
C ALA A 211 -17.83 10.33 3.33
N MET A 212 -16.59 10.21 3.83
CA MET A 212 -16.08 8.96 4.42
C MET A 212 -16.75 8.61 5.76
N ALA A 213 -17.54 9.53 6.33
CA ALA A 213 -17.93 9.58 7.72
C ALA A 213 -19.47 9.57 7.93
N ILE A 214 -20.29 10.34 7.20
CA ILE A 214 -21.77 10.24 7.05
C ILE A 214 -22.24 11.21 5.92
N ILE A 215 -23.27 10.79 5.17
CA ILE A 215 -23.74 11.26 3.86
C ILE A 215 -24.34 12.69 3.81
N ALA A 216 -23.99 13.45 2.76
CA ALA A 216 -24.94 14.21 1.95
C ALA A 216 -24.97 13.61 0.53
N LEU A 217 -26.16 13.41 -0.01
CA LEU A 217 -26.51 12.60 -1.20
C LEU A 217 -25.50 12.69 -2.38
N PHE A 218 -24.85 11.57 -2.73
CA PHE A 218 -24.20 11.22 -4.02
C PHE A 218 -23.68 12.40 -4.87
N GLY A 219 -22.73 13.19 -4.35
CA GLY A 219 -22.19 14.37 -5.04
C GLY A 219 -21.14 14.06 -6.12
N ASN A 220 -20.41 12.95 -6.01
CA ASN A 220 -19.44 12.50 -7.01
C ASN A 220 -19.17 10.98 -6.90
N VAL A 221 -18.50 10.42 -7.92
CA VAL A 221 -18.19 9.00 -8.01
C VAL A 221 -17.25 8.51 -6.90
N TYR A 222 -16.32 9.35 -6.44
CA TYR A 222 -15.33 8.99 -5.42
C TYR A 222 -15.99 8.81 -4.06
N THR A 223 -16.81 9.78 -3.64
CA THR A 223 -17.63 9.72 -2.42
C THR A 223 -18.51 8.47 -2.42
N THR A 224 -19.18 8.21 -3.54
CA THR A 224 -20.03 7.04 -3.70
C THR A 224 -19.24 5.74 -3.51
N ALA A 225 -18.06 5.64 -4.14
CA ALA A 225 -17.20 4.46 -4.01
C ALA A 225 -16.69 4.28 -2.57
N VAL A 226 -16.26 5.35 -1.89
CA VAL A 226 -15.75 5.25 -0.50
C VAL A 226 -16.84 4.84 0.48
N ILE A 227 -18.05 5.42 0.38
CA ILE A 227 -19.19 5.01 1.22
C ILE A 227 -19.52 3.53 1.00
N THR A 228 -19.54 3.10 -0.27
CA THR A 228 -19.80 1.70 -0.61
C THR A 228 -18.75 0.78 0.01
N GLN A 229 -17.46 1.17 -0.03
CA GLN A 229 -16.40 0.41 0.62
C GLN A 229 -16.57 0.31 2.14
N ALA A 230 -16.98 1.40 2.79
CA ALA A 230 -17.22 1.42 4.23
C ALA A 230 -18.41 0.50 4.63
N LEU A 231 -19.50 0.54 3.86
CA LEU A 231 -20.65 -0.34 4.07
C LEU A 231 -20.30 -1.82 3.92
N ILE A 232 -19.55 -2.19 2.87
CA ILE A 232 -19.04 -3.56 2.70
C ILE A 232 -18.10 -3.96 3.85
N ALA A 233 -17.18 -3.07 4.24
CA ALA A 233 -16.22 -3.36 5.31
C ALA A 233 -16.91 -3.59 6.68
N SER A 234 -18.04 -2.92 6.91
CA SER A 234 -18.84 -3.02 8.13
C SER A 234 -19.90 -4.13 8.10
N GLY A 235 -20.08 -4.83 6.97
CA GLY A 235 -21.13 -5.83 6.80
C GLY A 235 -22.54 -5.22 6.73
N GLN A 236 -22.67 -3.93 6.39
CA GLN A 236 -23.92 -3.19 6.29
C GLN A 236 -24.31 -2.87 4.84
N GLU A 237 -23.75 -3.59 3.87
CA GLU A 237 -24.03 -3.42 2.45
C GLU A 237 -25.49 -3.70 2.07
N HIS A 238 -26.29 -4.31 2.95
CA HIS A 238 -27.73 -4.57 2.77
C HIS A 238 -28.61 -3.77 3.75
N ALA A 239 -28.10 -2.65 4.27
CA ALA A 239 -28.89 -1.77 5.12
C ALA A 239 -30.18 -1.31 4.42
N LYS A 240 -31.28 -1.22 5.17
CA LYS A 240 -32.65 -0.98 4.65
C LYS A 240 -32.78 0.20 3.68
N ASP A 241 -31.99 1.25 3.90
CA ASP A 241 -32.05 2.49 3.11
C ASP A 241 -30.96 2.57 2.02
N TRP A 242 -30.12 1.54 1.90
CA TRP A 242 -29.03 1.48 0.94
C TRP A 242 -29.36 0.56 -0.24
N LYS A 243 -29.26 1.11 -1.46
CA LYS A 243 -29.54 0.37 -2.71
C LYS A 243 -28.25 -0.12 -3.36
N LEU A 244 -27.63 -1.15 -2.80
CA LEU A 244 -26.34 -1.68 -3.26
C LEU A 244 -26.30 -1.93 -4.77
N ASN A 245 -27.27 -2.66 -5.32
CA ASN A 245 -27.25 -3.04 -6.73
C ASN A 245 -27.38 -1.83 -7.66
N THR A 246 -28.16 -0.82 -7.27
CA THR A 246 -28.24 0.46 -8.02
C THR A 246 -26.92 1.22 -7.94
N THR A 247 -26.30 1.28 -6.77
CA THR A 247 -25.01 1.96 -6.58
C THR A 247 -23.90 1.29 -7.38
N ILE A 248 -23.79 -0.04 -7.34
CA ILE A 248 -22.77 -0.78 -8.11
C ILE A 248 -22.97 -0.58 -9.61
N LYS A 249 -24.21 -0.58 -10.12
CA LYS A 249 -24.49 -0.26 -11.53
C LYS A 249 -24.01 1.15 -11.91
N TYR A 250 -24.29 2.16 -11.07
CA TYR A 250 -23.78 3.52 -11.28
C TYR A 250 -22.24 3.57 -11.35
N LEU A 251 -21.55 2.83 -10.47
CA LEU A 251 -20.08 2.77 -10.48
C LEU A 251 -19.55 2.01 -11.70
N MET A 252 -20.22 0.94 -12.14
CA MET A 252 -19.90 0.22 -13.37
C MET A 252 -20.06 1.12 -14.61
N ASP A 253 -21.12 1.93 -14.67
CA ASP A 253 -21.34 2.87 -15.77
C ASP A 253 -20.21 3.91 -15.84
N HIS A 254 -19.75 4.41 -14.69
CA HIS A 254 -18.58 5.30 -14.65
C HIS A 254 -17.31 4.62 -15.17
N MET A 255 -17.07 3.35 -14.80
CA MET A 255 -15.92 2.57 -15.28
C MET A 255 -15.92 2.38 -16.80
N ASN A 256 -17.10 2.38 -17.42
CA ASN A 256 -17.26 2.30 -18.88
C ASN A 256 -17.26 3.68 -19.57
N SER A 257 -17.20 4.77 -18.80
CA SER A 257 -17.22 6.13 -19.33
C SER A 257 -15.84 6.63 -19.76
N SER A 258 -15.78 7.73 -20.51
CA SER A 258 -14.54 8.42 -20.84
C SER A 258 -13.92 9.16 -19.64
N SER A 259 -14.66 9.33 -18.55
CA SER A 259 -14.24 10.06 -17.34
C SER A 259 -13.48 9.19 -16.32
N ILE A 260 -13.24 7.92 -16.63
CA ILE A 260 -12.45 7.01 -15.79
C ILE A 260 -11.00 7.52 -15.61
N ASP A 261 -10.52 7.50 -14.37
CA ASP A 261 -9.16 7.87 -13.99
C ASP A 261 -8.57 6.88 -12.98
N LEU A 262 -7.28 7.02 -12.66
CA LEU A 262 -6.59 6.08 -11.75
C LEU A 262 -7.16 6.09 -10.33
N SER A 263 -7.62 7.24 -9.84
CA SER A 263 -8.21 7.38 -8.50
C SER A 263 -9.61 6.77 -8.44
N SER A 264 -10.46 7.01 -9.45
CA SER A 264 -11.78 6.37 -9.50
C SER A 264 -11.64 4.85 -9.67
N THR A 265 -10.71 4.41 -10.51
CA THR A 265 -10.38 2.98 -10.69
C THR A 265 -9.90 2.34 -9.38
N TYR A 266 -9.01 3.01 -8.63
CA TYR A 266 -8.51 2.53 -7.33
C TYR A 266 -9.63 2.33 -6.30
N LEU A 267 -10.66 3.17 -6.32
CA LEU A 267 -11.78 3.08 -5.39
C LEU A 267 -12.87 2.09 -5.84
N ILE A 268 -13.10 1.97 -7.16
CA ILE A 268 -14.22 1.20 -7.70
C ILE A 268 -13.85 -0.26 -7.97
N LEU A 269 -12.67 -0.54 -8.53
CA LEU A 269 -12.33 -1.89 -8.97
C LEU A 269 -12.34 -2.95 -7.84
N PRO A 270 -11.89 -2.65 -6.60
CA PRO A 270 -12.06 -3.55 -5.47
C PRO A 270 -13.53 -3.91 -5.19
N LEU A 271 -14.43 -2.92 -5.29
CA LEU A 271 -15.87 -3.11 -5.05
C LEU A 271 -16.47 -4.11 -6.03
N LEU A 272 -16.03 -4.09 -7.30
CA LEU A 272 -16.51 -5.02 -8.33
C LEU A 272 -16.10 -6.47 -8.05
N ASN A 273 -15.16 -6.70 -7.12
CA ASN A 273 -14.77 -8.00 -6.62
C ASN A 273 -15.32 -8.28 -5.20
N GLY A 274 -16.26 -7.45 -4.72
CA GLY A 274 -16.81 -7.56 -3.37
C GLY A 274 -15.81 -7.27 -2.26
N LYS A 275 -14.76 -6.52 -2.55
CA LYS A 275 -13.71 -6.16 -1.59
C LYS A 275 -13.68 -4.65 -1.32
N SER A 276 -13.09 -4.29 -0.19
CA SER A 276 -12.75 -2.92 0.17
C SER A 276 -11.26 -2.80 0.49
N LEU A 277 -10.77 -1.58 0.71
CA LEU A 277 -9.39 -1.35 1.13
C LEU A 277 -9.04 -1.95 2.50
N THR A 278 -10.03 -2.36 3.31
CA THR A 278 -9.76 -3.06 4.58
C THR A 278 -9.38 -4.53 4.37
N ASP A 279 -9.68 -5.11 3.20
CA ASP A 279 -9.29 -6.49 2.86
C ASP A 279 -7.78 -6.65 2.67
N ILE A 280 -7.02 -5.56 2.60
CA ILE A 280 -5.55 -5.59 2.66
C ILE A 280 -5.08 -6.22 3.98
N SER A 281 -5.82 -6.06 5.08
CA SER A 281 -5.52 -6.72 6.37
C SER A 281 -5.58 -8.26 6.31
N LYS A 282 -6.25 -8.82 5.29
CA LYS A 282 -6.43 -10.26 5.07
C LYS A 282 -5.38 -10.85 4.12
N VAL A 283 -4.46 -10.04 3.61
CA VAL A 283 -3.36 -10.50 2.75
C VAL A 283 -2.58 -11.60 3.47
N ASP A 284 -2.40 -12.73 2.79
CA ASP A 284 -1.57 -13.84 3.25
C ASP A 284 -0.38 -14.03 2.31
N CYS A 285 0.80 -13.71 2.82
CA CYS A 285 2.08 -13.84 2.11
C CYS A 285 2.86 -15.11 2.51
N SER A 286 2.23 -16.04 3.24
CA SER A 286 2.89 -17.26 3.73
C SER A 286 3.42 -18.16 2.60
N ALA A 287 2.78 -18.13 1.43
CA ALA A 287 3.16 -18.91 0.27
C ALA A 287 4.39 -18.35 -0.49
N ASN A 288 4.71 -17.07 -0.31
CA ASN A 288 5.88 -16.43 -0.90
C ASN A 288 6.36 -15.28 0.00
N PRO A 289 7.09 -15.57 1.09
CA PRO A 289 7.75 -14.51 1.83
C PRO A 289 8.82 -13.96 0.89
N ARG A 290 8.58 -12.77 0.31
CA ARG A 290 9.63 -12.09 -0.43
C ARG A 290 10.82 -12.01 0.48
N LYS A 291 11.95 -12.53 -0.03
CA LYS A 291 13.20 -12.47 0.68
C LYS A 291 13.36 -11.03 1.12
N HIS A 292 13.39 -10.82 2.44
CA HIS A 292 13.78 -9.54 2.98
C HIS A 292 15.05 -9.12 2.26
N GLY A 293 15.30 -7.83 2.07
CA GLY A 293 16.62 -7.32 1.64
C GLY A 293 17.77 -7.64 2.61
N ASP A 294 17.62 -8.73 3.39
CA ASP A 294 18.56 -9.51 4.16
C ASP A 294 18.92 -10.84 3.46
N ASP A 295 18.68 -11.03 2.16
CA ASP A 295 19.70 -11.80 1.42
C ASP A 295 21.01 -11.06 1.75
N PRO A 296 22.03 -11.71 2.32
CA PRO A 296 23.27 -11.03 2.61
C PRO A 296 23.82 -10.58 1.26
N VAL A 297 23.53 -9.33 0.87
CA VAL A 297 24.45 -8.57 0.04
C VAL A 297 25.75 -8.79 0.76
N SER A 298 26.68 -9.53 0.13
CA SER A 298 27.95 -9.89 0.75
C SER A 298 28.59 -8.60 1.22
N LYS A 299 28.43 -8.29 2.52
CA LYS A 299 28.83 -6.99 3.03
C LYS A 299 30.30 -7.10 3.36
N VAL A 300 31.10 -6.39 2.59
CA VAL A 300 32.54 -6.40 2.76
C VAL A 300 32.95 -5.32 3.76
N ARG A 301 33.94 -5.64 4.59
CA ARG A 301 34.53 -4.65 5.51
C ARG A 301 35.69 -3.99 4.79
N LEU A 302 35.63 -2.67 4.65
CA LEU A 302 36.66 -1.87 4.01
C LEU A 302 37.30 -0.93 5.01
N GLN A 303 38.59 -0.68 4.82
CA GLN A 303 39.31 0.37 5.51
C GLN A 303 39.39 1.57 4.57
N TYR A 304 39.01 2.76 5.05
CA TYR A 304 39.17 4.00 4.31
C TYR A 304 40.00 5.01 5.11
N SER A 305 41.17 5.36 4.58
CA SER A 305 42.07 6.33 5.19
C SER A 305 42.20 7.62 4.36
N LEU A 306 42.11 8.76 5.03
CA LEU A 306 42.38 10.08 4.50
C LEU A 306 43.76 10.54 4.98
N TYR A 307 44.65 10.81 4.04
CA TYR A 307 46.00 11.32 4.28
C TYR A 307 46.06 12.78 3.84
N ILE A 308 46.55 13.68 4.70
CA ILE A 308 46.71 15.09 4.40
C ILE A 308 48.17 15.51 4.62
N GLY A 309 48.76 16.17 3.62
CA GLY A 309 50.10 16.75 3.66
C GLY A 309 51.19 15.84 3.09
N ASP A 310 52.40 16.40 2.97
CA ASP A 310 53.54 15.78 2.28
C ASP A 310 54.16 14.60 3.06
N ASN A 311 54.16 14.65 4.39
CA ASN A 311 54.81 13.66 5.26
C ASN A 311 53.84 12.67 5.95
N LYS A 312 52.64 12.45 5.40
CA LYS A 312 51.59 11.58 6.00
C LYS A 312 51.20 11.98 7.44
N ASN A 313 51.28 13.28 7.79
CA ASN A 313 51.19 13.73 9.19
C ASN A 313 49.78 13.64 9.80
N VAL A 314 48.72 13.62 8.99
CA VAL A 314 47.35 13.47 9.46
C VAL A 314 46.73 12.29 8.73
N VAL A 315 46.56 11.19 9.46
CA VAL A 315 45.88 9.98 9.00
C VAL A 315 44.58 9.85 9.76
N HIS A 316 43.45 9.96 9.06
CA HIS A 316 42.15 9.65 9.62
C HIS A 316 41.60 8.39 8.96
N THR A 317 41.23 7.38 9.75
CA THR A 317 40.82 6.07 9.23
C THR A 317 39.48 5.65 9.80
N ILE A 318 38.58 5.20 8.92
CA ILE A 318 37.30 4.60 9.30
C ILE A 318 37.16 3.21 8.71
N TYR A 319 36.32 2.40 9.35
CA TYR A 319 35.94 1.08 8.87
C TYR A 319 34.48 1.12 8.43
N LEU A 320 34.25 0.86 7.14
CA LEU A 320 32.92 0.87 6.55
C LEU A 320 32.48 -0.54 6.22
N LYS A 321 31.18 -0.80 6.37
CA LYS A 321 30.54 -2.05 5.96
C LYS A 321 29.65 -1.78 4.77
N VAL A 322 30.09 -2.20 3.59
CA VAL A 322 29.46 -1.83 2.30
C VAL A 322 29.04 -3.05 1.49
N PRO A 323 28.08 -2.92 0.56
CA PRO A 323 27.80 -3.94 -0.44
C PRO A 323 29.04 -4.45 -1.19
N ASP A 324 29.08 -5.73 -1.54
CA ASP A 324 30.11 -6.28 -2.43
C ASP A 324 30.09 -5.54 -3.77
N ASN A 325 31.28 -5.33 -4.34
CA ASN A 325 31.48 -4.57 -5.59
C ASN A 325 31.04 -3.09 -5.55
N SER A 326 30.87 -2.49 -4.37
CA SER A 326 30.63 -1.05 -4.26
C SER A 326 31.75 -0.23 -4.91
N THR A 327 31.37 0.86 -5.58
CA THR A 327 32.34 1.77 -6.21
C THR A 327 33.02 2.67 -5.16
N ALA A 328 34.22 3.15 -5.43
CA ALA A 328 34.90 4.08 -4.52
C ALA A 328 34.10 5.37 -4.32
N ALA A 329 33.34 5.83 -5.32
CA ALA A 329 32.43 6.96 -5.18
C ALA A 329 31.29 6.70 -4.17
N GLU A 330 30.70 5.50 -4.17
CA GLU A 330 29.70 5.10 -3.17
C GLU A 330 30.30 5.03 -1.76
N VAL A 331 31.49 4.45 -1.63
CA VAL A 331 32.19 4.34 -0.34
C VAL A 331 32.54 5.72 0.20
N MET A 332 32.96 6.66 -0.65
CA MET A 332 33.23 8.05 -0.25
C MET A 332 31.97 8.78 0.22
N LYS A 333 30.83 8.59 -0.45
CA LYS A 333 29.54 9.16 -0.01
C LYS A 333 29.10 8.60 1.34
N LEU A 334 29.27 7.29 1.54
CA LEU A 334 28.95 6.66 2.82
C LEU A 334 29.87 7.16 3.95
N ALA A 335 31.16 7.35 3.65
CA ALA A 335 32.12 7.92 4.59
C ALA A 335 31.72 9.32 5.05
N GLU A 336 31.23 10.17 4.15
CA GLU A 336 30.77 11.53 4.47
C GLU A 336 29.56 11.53 5.42
N VAL A 337 28.66 10.56 5.29
CA VAL A 337 27.50 10.40 6.18
C VAL A 337 27.94 9.94 7.58
N GLU A 338 28.89 9.01 7.64
CA GLU A 338 29.39 8.45 8.91
C GLU A 338 30.31 9.41 9.67
N ASP A 339 31.15 10.16 8.96
CA ASP A 339 32.05 11.15 9.55
C ASP A 339 32.18 12.39 8.63
N PRO A 340 31.71 13.57 9.09
CA PRO A 340 31.77 14.82 8.33
C PRO A 340 33.19 15.22 7.85
N LYS A 341 34.26 14.67 8.43
CA LYS A 341 35.65 14.88 7.97
C LYS A 341 35.91 14.36 6.56
N TYR A 342 35.08 13.44 6.06
CA TYR A 342 35.19 12.89 4.70
C TYR A 342 34.39 13.67 3.65
N LYS A 343 33.80 14.81 4.01
CA LYS A 343 33.10 15.68 3.07
C LYS A 343 34.02 16.19 1.96
N CYS A 344 33.75 15.77 0.73
CA CYS A 344 34.54 16.13 -0.45
C CYS A 344 33.76 17.08 -1.37
N LYS A 345 34.35 18.21 -1.76
CA LYS A 345 33.84 19.06 -2.84
C LYS A 345 34.48 18.62 -4.15
N GLN A 346 33.68 18.24 -5.14
CA GLN A 346 34.16 17.80 -6.44
C GLN A 346 34.43 19.05 -7.31
N GLU A 347 35.66 19.55 -7.28
CA GLU A 347 36.17 20.49 -8.29
C GLU A 347 37.11 19.72 -9.22
N ASN A 348 37.06 20.02 -10.53
CA ASN A 348 37.80 19.33 -11.59
C ASN A 348 39.30 19.19 -11.27
N MET A 349 39.70 18.06 -10.68
CA MET A 349 41.09 17.76 -10.38
C MET A 349 41.83 17.26 -11.63
N SER A 350 42.57 18.16 -12.28
CA SER A 350 43.59 17.81 -13.27
C SER A 350 44.89 17.38 -12.56
N GLY A 351 45.08 16.07 -12.40
CA GLY A 351 46.26 15.53 -11.71
C GLY A 351 47.53 15.62 -12.55
N ARG A 352 48.52 16.41 -12.11
CA ARG A 352 49.91 16.38 -12.62
C ARG A 352 50.70 15.24 -11.94
N ARG A 353 51.62 14.62 -12.70
CA ARG A 353 52.42 13.46 -12.26
C ARG A 353 53.55 13.89 -11.32
N GLU A 354 53.69 13.21 -10.20
CA GLU A 354 54.97 13.06 -9.51
C GLU A 354 55.12 11.62 -9.02
N SER A 355 56.24 11.00 -9.40
CA SER A 355 56.69 9.71 -8.95
C SER A 355 57.69 9.93 -7.83
N ASN A 356 57.36 9.52 -6.60
CA ASN A 356 58.36 9.06 -5.64
C ASN A 356 57.70 8.08 -4.68
N GLN A 357 58.21 6.85 -4.72
CA GLN A 357 57.78 5.73 -3.89
C GLN A 357 58.32 5.89 -2.47
N THR A 358 57.45 5.72 -1.47
CA THR A 358 57.82 5.16 -0.16
C THR A 358 56.56 4.60 0.50
N GLU A 359 56.59 3.28 0.71
CA GLU A 359 55.50 2.37 1.14
C GLU A 359 54.43 2.09 0.07
N SER A 360 54.03 0.82 -0.04
CA SER A 360 53.37 0.15 -1.17
C SER A 360 51.93 0.59 -1.46
N LEU A 361 51.70 1.89 -1.67
CA LEU A 361 50.45 2.44 -2.16
C LEU A 361 50.44 2.38 -3.69
N HIS A 362 49.63 1.49 -4.26
CA HIS A 362 49.41 1.44 -5.70
C HIS A 362 48.44 2.55 -6.12
N ARG A 363 48.95 3.56 -6.84
CA ARG A 363 48.10 4.61 -7.44
C ARG A 363 47.25 4.01 -8.56
N THR A 364 45.94 4.17 -8.47
CA THR A 364 44.99 3.79 -9.54
C THR A 364 44.79 4.93 -10.54
N ASN A 365 44.59 4.56 -11.81
CA ASN A 365 44.23 5.50 -12.90
C ASN A 365 42.71 5.56 -13.13
N LEU A 366 41.92 4.77 -12.41
CA LEU A 366 40.47 4.75 -12.52
C LEU A 366 39.84 5.91 -11.76
N SER A 367 38.77 6.48 -12.32
CA SER A 367 37.92 7.43 -11.59
C SER A 367 37.20 6.71 -10.44
N PRO A 368 36.81 7.42 -9.36
CA PRO A 368 36.10 6.83 -8.23
C PRO A 368 34.82 6.07 -8.62
N GLU A 369 34.16 6.47 -9.71
CA GLU A 369 32.95 5.83 -10.25
C GLU A 369 33.23 4.50 -10.96
N LYS A 370 34.47 4.28 -11.42
CA LYS A 370 34.88 3.07 -12.16
C LYS A 370 35.70 2.09 -11.32
N LEU A 371 36.09 2.49 -10.11
CA LEU A 371 36.87 1.67 -9.20
C LEU A 371 35.95 0.90 -8.26
N THR A 372 35.81 -0.41 -8.46
CA THR A 372 35.07 -1.30 -7.55
C THR A 372 35.98 -1.84 -6.46
N LEU A 373 35.43 -1.97 -5.24
CA LEU A 373 36.17 -2.42 -4.06
C LEU A 373 35.68 -3.79 -3.57
N SER A 374 36.62 -4.62 -3.12
CA SER A 374 36.39 -5.99 -2.63
C SER A 374 36.84 -6.16 -1.18
N ASN A 375 36.42 -7.26 -0.54
CA ASN A 375 36.69 -7.51 0.89
C ASN A 375 38.17 -7.41 1.28
N GLY A 376 38.45 -6.68 2.36
CA GLY A 376 39.80 -6.48 2.89
C GLY A 376 40.65 -5.46 2.13
N GLN A 377 40.11 -4.80 1.10
CA GLN A 377 40.83 -3.72 0.41
C GLN A 377 40.86 -2.44 1.25
N HIS A 378 41.95 -1.68 1.07
CA HIS A 378 42.21 -0.42 1.75
C HIS A 378 42.14 0.73 0.75
N LEU A 379 41.07 1.52 0.85
CA LEU A 379 40.97 2.75 0.07
C LEU A 379 41.79 3.84 0.77
N VAL A 380 42.66 4.51 0.03
CA VAL A 380 43.47 5.63 0.53
C VAL A 380 43.23 6.84 -0.35
N PHE A 381 42.71 7.91 0.24
CA PHE A 381 42.66 9.21 -0.42
C PHE A 381 43.76 10.08 0.16
N TRP A 382 44.65 10.57 -0.71
CA TRP A 382 45.79 11.37 -0.29
C TRP A 382 45.73 12.76 -0.92
N TYR A 383 45.56 13.77 -0.06
CA TYR A 383 45.63 15.17 -0.42
C TYR A 383 47.05 15.69 -0.21
N LYS A 384 47.80 15.88 -1.30
CA LYS A 384 49.10 16.54 -1.31
C LYS A 384 48.89 18.03 -1.60
N THR A 385 49.46 18.90 -0.77
CA THR A 385 49.51 20.33 -1.07
C THR A 385 50.37 20.54 -2.31
N ALA A 386 49.83 21.24 -3.32
CA ALA A 386 50.63 21.61 -4.47
C ALA A 386 51.71 22.59 -4.01
N SER A 387 52.97 22.17 -4.08
CA SER A 387 54.10 23.10 -4.04
C SER A 387 54.00 23.99 -5.27
N LEU A 388 53.77 25.29 -5.04
CA LEU A 388 53.78 26.34 -6.08
C LEU A 388 55.13 26.42 -6.79
#